data_AF-A0A382SZA3-F1
#
_entry.id   AF-A0A382SZA3-F1
#
_cell.length_a   1.000
_cell.length_b   1.000
_cell.length_c   1.000
_cell.angle_alpha   90.00
_cell.angle_beta   90.00
_cell.angle_gamma   90.00
#
_symmetry.space_group_name_H-M   'P 1'
#
loop_
_entity.id
_entity.type
_entity.pdbx_description
1 polymer ?
#
loop_
_entity_poly.entity_id
_entity_poly.type
_entity_poly.pdbx_seq_one_letter_code
_entity_poly.pdbx_strand_id
1 'polypeptide(L)'
;MKNSKLSQKTGLISLCFLALSSHFPITDTPTGSDNFFYISAVKSILTHGEIFWAGNLLSFYGLFPGTTPLGGLILATAVTELTGLSVHHYHLIHSVSLSILSISGFFLLSGEFTSNYKSRWFSSLAFSIAPRFLTLAMWRFSLRFLFISLLPFFIWALLRAVNKKYGRNPKKLLILLGIFTLILPSTHRMALLLPGIFLAYLISLLCWFWQETAVNRERAGRQVMVLILFVAFYL
;
A
#
# COMPACT_ATOMS: atom_id res chain seq x y z
N MET A 1 -8.07 -33.61 12.98
CA MET A 1 -7.68 -32.18 12.91
C MET A 1 -6.60 -31.86 11.85
N LYS A 2 -6.67 -32.43 10.63
CA LYS A 2 -5.79 -32.07 9.49
C LYS A 2 -6.39 -31.01 8.54
N ASN A 3 -7.69 -30.68 8.69
CA ASN A 3 -8.44 -29.87 7.72
C ASN A 3 -8.36 -28.34 7.90
N SER A 4 -7.83 -27.82 9.02
CA SER A 4 -7.81 -26.36 9.25
C SER A 4 -6.85 -25.62 8.33
N LYS A 5 -5.65 -26.18 8.08
CA LYS A 5 -4.65 -25.56 7.19
C LYS A 5 -5.10 -25.55 5.72
N LEU A 6 -5.80 -26.60 5.27
CA LEU A 6 -6.35 -26.66 3.92
C LEU A 6 -7.48 -25.63 3.75
N SER A 7 -8.37 -25.52 4.74
CA SER A 7 -9.44 -24.51 4.79
C SER A 7 -8.91 -23.07 4.81
N GLN A 8 -7.75 -22.83 5.42
CA GLN A 8 -7.10 -21.51 5.40
C GLN A 8 -6.50 -21.19 4.02
N LYS A 9 -5.84 -22.14 3.37
CA LYS A 9 -5.32 -21.94 2.01
C LYS A 9 -6.44 -21.68 1.01
N THR A 10 -7.52 -22.47 1.07
CA THR A 10 -8.68 -22.27 0.18
C THR A 10 -9.36 -20.93 0.43
N GLY A 11 -9.42 -20.46 1.68
CA GLY A 11 -9.96 -19.14 2.00
C GLY A 11 -9.11 -17.99 1.43
N LEU A 12 -7.78 -18.08 1.44
CA LEU A 12 -6.95 -17.06 0.80
C LEU A 12 -7.11 -17.07 -0.72
N ILE A 13 -7.18 -18.27 -1.31
CA ILE A 13 -7.42 -18.44 -2.75
C ILE A 13 -8.78 -17.83 -3.12
N SER A 14 -9.83 -18.04 -2.31
CA SER A 14 -11.14 -17.46 -2.60
C SER A 14 -11.16 -15.93 -2.53
N LEU A 15 -10.36 -15.29 -1.66
CA LEU A 15 -10.20 -13.84 -1.66
C LEU A 15 -9.56 -13.34 -2.96
N CYS A 16 -8.52 -14.03 -3.45
CA CYS A 16 -7.89 -13.68 -4.73
C CYS A 16 -8.87 -13.85 -5.90
N PHE A 17 -9.67 -14.92 -5.92
CA PHE A 17 -10.70 -15.11 -6.93
C PHE A 17 -11.78 -14.04 -6.85
N LEU A 18 -12.23 -13.67 -5.65
CA LEU A 18 -13.19 -12.59 -5.48
C LEU A 18 -12.63 -11.27 -6.00
N ALA A 19 -11.35 -10.99 -5.75
CA ALA A 19 -10.66 -9.84 -6.33
C ALA A 19 -10.62 -9.90 -7.87
N LEU A 20 -10.44 -11.06 -8.48
CA LEU A 20 -10.47 -11.17 -9.94
C LEU A 20 -11.88 -10.88 -10.48
N SER A 21 -12.92 -11.42 -9.84
CA SER A 21 -14.30 -11.28 -10.28
C SER A 21 -14.88 -9.89 -10.05
N SER A 22 -14.62 -9.27 -8.89
CA SER A 22 -15.20 -7.96 -8.54
C SER A 22 -14.56 -6.79 -9.28
N HIS A 23 -13.38 -6.99 -9.86
CA HIS A 23 -12.63 -5.94 -10.54
C HIS A 23 -12.52 -6.15 -12.05
N PHE A 24 -13.28 -7.10 -12.61
CA PHE A 24 -13.37 -7.29 -14.04
C PHE A 24 -14.03 -6.07 -14.70
N PRO A 25 -13.55 -5.60 -15.86
CA PRO A 25 -14.10 -4.41 -16.51
C PRO A 25 -15.57 -4.59 -16.88
N ILE A 26 -16.37 -3.57 -16.55
CA ILE A 26 -17.80 -3.48 -16.90
C ILE A 26 -18.01 -2.55 -18.10
N THR A 27 -17.01 -1.72 -18.42
CA THR A 27 -17.01 -0.78 -19.55
C THR A 27 -16.08 -1.29 -20.64
N ASP A 28 -16.29 -0.87 -21.90
CA ASP A 28 -15.47 -1.31 -23.05
C ASP A 28 -14.10 -0.62 -23.13
N THR A 29 -13.91 0.49 -22.41
CA THR A 29 -12.67 1.27 -22.42
C THR A 29 -12.18 1.62 -21.02
N PRO A 30 -10.86 1.85 -20.83
CA PRO A 30 -10.29 2.29 -19.56
C PRO A 30 -10.86 3.63 -19.07
N THR A 31 -11.10 3.74 -17.77
CA THR A 31 -11.76 4.91 -17.16
C THR A 31 -10.77 5.88 -16.48
N GLY A 32 -11.20 7.14 -16.30
CA GLY A 32 -10.48 8.18 -15.55
C GLY A 32 -9.73 9.19 -16.41
N SER A 33 -9.76 10.47 -16.03
CA SER A 33 -9.10 11.57 -16.75
C SER A 33 -7.57 11.45 -16.76
N ASP A 34 -6.98 11.20 -15.59
CA ASP A 34 -5.53 11.15 -15.42
C ASP A 34 -4.90 9.97 -16.18
N ASN A 35 -5.70 8.94 -16.45
CA ASN A 35 -5.30 7.74 -17.18
C ASN A 35 -4.77 8.07 -18.58
N PHE A 36 -5.40 9.02 -19.29
CA PHE A 36 -4.96 9.43 -20.63
C PHE A 36 -3.58 10.09 -20.61
N PHE A 37 -3.29 10.90 -19.60
CA PHE A 37 -1.98 11.48 -19.39
C PHE A 37 -0.93 10.39 -19.16
N TYR A 38 -1.22 9.43 -18.27
CA TYR A 38 -0.27 8.35 -17.98
C TYR A 38 -0.03 7.42 -19.18
N ILE A 39 -1.05 7.10 -19.97
CA ILE A 39 -0.89 6.35 -21.23
C ILE A 39 0.07 7.07 -22.16
N SER A 40 -0.15 8.38 -22.35
CA SER A 40 0.67 9.20 -23.24
C SER A 40 2.11 9.29 -22.75
N ALA A 41 2.32 9.42 -21.44
CA ALA A 41 3.64 9.41 -20.84
C ALA A 41 4.36 8.07 -21.06
N VAL A 42 3.70 6.93 -20.80
CA VAL A 42 4.30 5.60 -21.05
C VAL A 42 4.64 5.39 -22.52
N LYS A 43 3.73 5.75 -23.43
CA LYS A 43 4.00 5.69 -24.89
C LYS A 43 5.18 6.56 -25.30
N SER A 44 5.31 7.75 -24.73
CA SER A 44 6.45 8.64 -24.99
C SER A 44 7.77 7.99 -24.56
N ILE A 45 7.81 7.35 -23.39
CA ILE A 45 9.01 6.65 -22.90
C ILE A 45 9.34 5.46 -23.81
N LEU A 46 8.35 4.65 -24.19
CA LEU A 46 8.55 3.50 -25.09
C LEU A 46 9.05 3.91 -26.48
N THR A 47 8.56 5.04 -27.01
CA THR A 47 8.92 5.51 -28.36
C THR A 47 10.31 6.14 -28.42
N HIS A 48 10.71 6.88 -27.39
CA HIS A 48 11.99 7.60 -27.38
C HIS A 48 13.10 6.84 -26.64
N GLY A 49 12.76 5.81 -25.85
CA GLY A 49 13.71 5.03 -25.06
C GLY A 49 14.27 5.77 -23.83
N GLU A 50 13.86 7.01 -23.59
CA GLU A 50 14.34 7.82 -22.47
C GLU A 50 13.22 8.66 -21.83
N ILE A 51 13.46 9.07 -20.57
CA ILE A 51 12.55 9.92 -19.80
C ILE A 51 13.13 11.33 -19.75
N PHE A 52 12.85 12.15 -20.76
CA PHE A 52 13.42 13.50 -20.89
C PHE A 52 13.22 14.42 -19.68
N TRP A 53 12.12 14.24 -18.95
CA TRP A 53 11.80 15.05 -17.76
C TRP A 53 12.42 14.51 -16.46
N ALA A 54 13.18 13.41 -16.52
CA ALA A 54 13.91 12.83 -15.39
C ALA A 54 15.32 13.44 -15.21
N GLY A 55 15.53 14.70 -15.62
CA GLY A 55 16.84 15.36 -15.55
C GLY A 55 17.37 15.63 -14.13
N ASN A 56 16.50 15.62 -13.11
CA ASN A 56 16.89 15.78 -11.71
C ASN A 56 16.43 14.57 -10.89
N LEU A 57 17.19 14.17 -9.88
CA LEU A 57 16.82 13.08 -8.96
C LEU A 57 15.45 13.33 -8.30
N LEU A 58 15.11 14.59 -8.00
CA LEU A 58 13.82 15.00 -7.44
C LEU A 58 12.64 14.78 -8.40
N SER A 59 12.90 14.72 -9.72
CA SER A 59 11.88 14.40 -10.73
C SER A 59 11.32 12.99 -10.53
N PHE A 60 12.11 12.03 -10.04
CA PHE A 60 11.64 10.66 -9.75
C PHE A 60 10.53 10.64 -8.70
N TYR A 61 10.58 11.60 -7.77
CA TYR A 61 9.62 11.75 -6.68
C TYR A 61 8.49 12.74 -7.04
N GLY A 62 8.49 13.29 -8.26
CA GLY A 62 7.53 14.33 -8.67
C GLY A 62 7.66 15.62 -7.86
N LEU A 63 8.87 15.90 -7.34
CA LEU A 63 9.22 17.08 -6.54
C LEU A 63 9.85 18.20 -7.40
N PHE A 64 10.08 17.94 -8.68
CA PHE A 64 10.54 18.96 -9.62
C PHE A 64 9.35 19.58 -10.38
N PRO A 65 9.34 20.90 -10.66
CA PRO A 65 8.26 21.55 -11.39
C PRO A 65 7.93 20.83 -12.71
N GLY A 66 6.64 20.64 -12.99
CA GLY A 66 6.18 19.96 -14.21
C GLY A 66 6.37 18.44 -14.24
N THR A 67 6.88 17.81 -13.17
CA THR A 67 7.11 16.35 -13.13
C THR A 67 6.08 15.62 -12.29
N THR A 68 5.78 14.37 -12.65
CA THR A 68 4.96 13.44 -11.86
C THR A 68 5.83 12.33 -11.28
N PRO A 69 5.45 11.71 -10.15
CA PRO A 69 6.18 10.57 -9.61
C PRO A 69 6.35 9.47 -10.67
N LEU A 70 7.60 9.06 -10.90
CA LEU A 70 7.97 8.24 -12.05
C LEU A 70 7.79 6.74 -11.81
N GLY A 71 7.72 6.28 -10.56
CA GLY A 71 7.77 4.86 -10.20
C GLY A 71 6.69 4.03 -10.90
N GLY A 72 5.45 4.53 -10.97
CA GLY A 72 4.38 3.83 -11.69
C GLY A 72 4.57 3.85 -13.21
N LEU A 73 5.06 4.96 -13.78
CA LEU A 73 5.33 5.08 -15.22
C LEU A 73 6.46 4.15 -15.65
N ILE A 74 7.54 4.09 -14.86
CA ILE A 74 8.68 3.19 -15.09
C ILE A 74 8.21 1.73 -15.00
N LEU A 75 7.40 1.38 -13.99
CA LEU A 75 6.86 0.03 -13.86
C LEU A 75 6.01 -0.36 -15.07
N ALA A 76 5.14 0.55 -15.54
CA ALA A 76 4.31 0.33 -16.72
C ALA A 76 5.13 0.15 -17.99
N THR A 77 6.11 1.01 -18.20
CA THR A 77 7.03 0.96 -19.34
C THR A 77 7.84 -0.35 -19.32
N ALA A 78 8.44 -0.71 -18.19
CA ALA A 78 9.22 -1.92 -18.06
C ALA A 78 8.39 -3.19 -18.33
N VAL A 79 7.17 -3.27 -17.80
CA VAL A 79 6.31 -4.43 -18.04
C VAL A 79 5.88 -4.50 -19.51
N THR A 80 5.46 -3.40 -20.10
CA THR A 80 5.04 -3.37 -21.52
C THR A 80 6.18 -3.72 -22.46
N GLU A 81 7.39 -3.20 -22.20
CA GLU A 81 8.59 -3.52 -22.98
C GLU A 81 9.00 -4.99 -22.86
N LEU A 82 9.07 -5.52 -21.63
CA LEU A 82 9.50 -6.91 -21.40
C LEU A 82 8.49 -7.95 -21.89
N THR A 83 7.20 -7.62 -21.91
CA THR A 83 6.14 -8.56 -22.31
C THR A 83 5.68 -8.38 -23.75
N GLY A 84 6.04 -7.28 -24.41
CA GLY A 84 5.48 -6.89 -25.71
C GLY A 84 3.99 -6.53 -25.67
N LEU A 85 3.40 -6.39 -24.48
CA LEU A 85 1.99 -6.04 -24.34
C LEU A 85 1.76 -4.56 -24.63
N SER A 86 0.66 -4.25 -25.32
CA SER A 86 0.24 -2.86 -25.47
C SER A 86 -0.10 -2.23 -24.12
N VAL A 87 0.07 -0.90 -24.01
CA VAL A 87 -0.29 -0.12 -22.81
C VAL A 87 -1.76 -0.34 -22.38
N HIS A 88 -2.68 -0.53 -23.33
CA HIS A 88 -4.09 -0.82 -23.01
C HIS A 88 -4.27 -2.14 -22.25
N HIS A 89 -3.61 -3.20 -22.70
CA HIS A 89 -3.66 -4.51 -22.03
C HIS A 89 -2.97 -4.47 -20.66
N TYR A 90 -1.90 -3.68 -20.52
CA TYR A 90 -1.24 -3.47 -19.23
C TYR A 90 -2.19 -2.92 -18.15
N HIS A 91 -3.16 -2.06 -18.50
CA HIS A 91 -4.07 -1.48 -17.52
C HIS A 91 -4.86 -2.52 -16.73
N LEU A 92 -5.31 -3.58 -17.43
CA LEU A 92 -6.08 -4.66 -16.82
C LEU A 92 -5.19 -5.47 -15.88
N ILE A 93 -3.98 -5.80 -16.33
CA ILE A 93 -3.00 -6.53 -15.53
C ILE A 93 -2.62 -5.71 -14.29
N HIS A 94 -2.32 -4.42 -14.47
CA HIS A 94 -2.02 -3.49 -13.39
C HIS A 94 -3.14 -3.45 -12.35
N SER A 95 -4.39 -3.22 -12.74
CA SER A 95 -5.50 -3.13 -11.78
C SER A 95 -5.73 -4.44 -11.03
N VAL A 96 -5.67 -5.58 -11.72
CA VAL A 96 -5.85 -6.90 -11.11
C VAL A 96 -4.71 -7.24 -10.16
N SER A 97 -3.46 -7.09 -10.61
CA SER A 97 -2.27 -7.41 -9.80
C SER A 97 -2.20 -6.56 -8.55
N LEU A 98 -2.48 -5.26 -8.65
CA LEU A 98 -2.52 -4.38 -7.49
C LEU A 98 -3.68 -4.69 -6.54
N SER A 99 -4.82 -5.14 -7.05
CA SER A 99 -5.94 -5.55 -6.20
C SER A 99 -5.58 -6.75 -5.34
N ILE A 100 -5.00 -7.79 -5.96
CA ILE A 100 -4.52 -8.99 -5.26
C ILE A 100 -3.44 -8.61 -4.23
N LEU A 101 -2.50 -7.75 -4.63
CA LEU A 101 -1.43 -7.28 -3.76
C LEU A 101 -2.02 -6.53 -2.54
N SER A 102 -2.94 -5.59 -2.76
CA SER A 102 -3.58 -4.80 -1.70
C SER A 102 -4.31 -5.69 -0.69
N ILE A 103 -5.12 -6.64 -1.17
CA ILE A 103 -5.92 -7.54 -0.31
C ILE A 103 -4.98 -8.45 0.50
N SER A 104 -3.91 -8.94 -0.12
CA SER A 104 -2.88 -9.73 0.55
C SER A 104 -2.16 -8.91 1.63
N GLY A 105 -1.81 -7.67 1.32
CA GLY A 105 -1.19 -6.73 2.27
C GLY A 105 -2.09 -6.43 3.45
N PHE A 106 -3.38 -6.21 3.21
CA PHE A 106 -4.36 -5.99 4.27
C PHE A 106 -4.59 -7.24 5.13
N PHE A 107 -4.57 -8.44 4.52
CA PHE A 107 -4.60 -9.70 5.27
C PHE A 107 -3.38 -9.87 6.17
N LEU A 108 -2.19 -9.47 5.73
CA LEU A 108 -0.98 -9.46 6.56
C LEU A 108 -1.10 -8.45 7.70
N LEU A 109 -1.51 -7.22 7.40
CA LEU A 109 -1.68 -6.14 8.37
C LEU A 109 -2.70 -6.51 9.47
N SER A 110 -3.87 -7.05 9.10
CA SER A 110 -4.88 -7.51 10.08
C SER A 110 -4.33 -8.58 11.03
N GLY A 111 -3.32 -9.33 10.61
CA GLY A 111 -2.63 -10.31 11.44
C GLY A 111 -1.79 -9.74 12.58
N GLU A 112 -1.48 -8.44 12.57
CA GLU A 112 -0.84 -7.78 13.72
C GLU A 112 -1.85 -7.51 14.84
N PHE A 113 -3.13 -7.31 14.51
CA PHE A 113 -4.16 -6.96 15.48
C PHE A 113 -4.89 -8.19 16.04
N THR A 114 -4.99 -9.28 15.28
CA THR A 114 -5.69 -10.48 15.70
C THR A 114 -5.01 -11.77 15.24
N SER A 115 -4.96 -12.76 16.13
CA SER A 115 -4.45 -14.11 15.82
C SER A 115 -5.51 -14.99 15.14
N ASN A 116 -6.78 -14.60 15.19
CA ASN A 116 -7.88 -15.40 14.66
C ASN A 116 -7.96 -15.27 13.13
N TYR A 117 -7.71 -16.38 12.43
CA TYR A 117 -7.77 -16.44 10.96
C TYR A 117 -9.11 -15.94 10.39
N LYS A 118 -10.25 -16.30 11.01
CA LYS A 118 -11.58 -15.92 10.50
C LYS A 118 -11.76 -14.40 10.51
N SER A 119 -11.29 -13.75 11.56
CA SER A 119 -11.35 -12.29 11.69
C SER A 119 -10.47 -11.61 10.63
N ARG A 120 -9.23 -12.08 10.45
CA ARG A 120 -8.32 -11.57 9.40
C ARG A 120 -8.90 -11.70 7.99
N TRP A 121 -9.47 -12.87 7.70
CA TRP A 121 -10.10 -13.16 6.42
C TRP A 121 -11.30 -12.23 6.18
N PHE A 122 -12.18 -12.10 7.17
CA PHE A 122 -13.35 -11.22 7.08
C PHE A 122 -12.97 -9.74 6.92
N SER A 123 -11.97 -9.25 7.65
CA SER A 123 -11.47 -7.89 7.48
C SER A 123 -10.93 -7.64 6.07
N SER A 124 -10.27 -8.64 5.48
CA SER A 124 -9.75 -8.55 4.11
C SER A 124 -10.85 -8.60 3.06
N LEU A 125 -11.89 -9.38 3.30
CA LEU A 125 -13.11 -9.37 2.48
C LEU A 125 -13.81 -8.01 2.53
N ALA A 126 -13.99 -7.45 3.74
CA ALA A 126 -14.62 -6.15 3.92
C ALA A 126 -13.82 -5.04 3.21
N PHE A 127 -12.49 -5.11 3.24
CA PHE A 127 -11.62 -4.21 2.48
C PHE A 127 -11.77 -4.39 0.96
N SER A 128 -11.82 -5.63 0.46
CA SER A 128 -11.91 -5.89 -0.99
C SER A 128 -13.19 -5.37 -1.63
N ILE A 129 -14.29 -5.29 -0.87
CA ILE A 129 -15.59 -4.78 -1.34
C ILE A 129 -15.83 -3.31 -0.97
N ALA A 130 -14.88 -2.64 -0.31
CA ALA A 130 -15.05 -1.25 0.10
C ALA A 130 -15.24 -0.36 -1.15
N PRO A 131 -16.27 0.52 -1.20
CA PRO A 131 -16.59 1.28 -2.42
C PRO A 131 -15.41 2.10 -2.96
N ARG A 132 -14.62 2.71 -2.07
CA ARG A 132 -13.46 3.50 -2.49
C ARG A 132 -12.33 2.62 -3.05
N PHE A 133 -12.17 1.41 -2.54
CA PHE A 133 -11.20 0.46 -3.06
C PHE A 133 -11.64 -0.03 -4.45
N LEU A 134 -12.89 -0.47 -4.59
CA LEU A 134 -13.48 -0.89 -5.85
C LEU A 134 -13.31 0.19 -6.93
N THR A 135 -13.66 1.45 -6.62
CA THR A 135 -13.50 2.55 -7.57
C THR A 135 -12.05 2.76 -8.02
N LEU A 136 -11.05 2.56 -7.16
CA LEU A 136 -9.64 2.68 -7.56
C LEU A 136 -9.14 1.47 -8.35
N ALA A 137 -9.71 0.30 -8.08
CA ALA A 137 -9.35 -0.97 -8.70
C ALA A 137 -10.06 -1.24 -10.04
N MET A 138 -11.07 -0.44 -10.41
CA MET A 138 -11.77 -0.58 -11.71
C MET A 138 -10.88 -0.15 -12.89
N TRP A 139 -10.58 -1.08 -13.80
CA TRP A 139 -9.88 -0.94 -15.10
C TRP A 139 -9.33 0.47 -15.43
N ARG A 140 -8.31 0.87 -14.68
CA ARG A 140 -7.65 2.18 -14.79
C ARG A 140 -6.18 2.06 -14.42
N PHE A 141 -5.33 2.82 -15.10
CA PHE A 141 -3.97 3.02 -14.64
C PHE A 141 -3.94 4.22 -13.69
N SER A 142 -3.62 3.96 -12.43
CA SER A 142 -3.63 4.96 -11.37
C SER A 142 -2.39 4.84 -10.48
N LEU A 143 -1.58 5.89 -10.48
CA LEU A 143 -0.44 6.05 -9.57
C LEU A 143 -0.88 6.00 -8.09
N ARG A 144 -2.07 6.56 -7.81
CA ARG A 144 -2.65 6.53 -6.45
C ARG A 144 -2.95 5.11 -6.00
N PHE A 145 -3.47 4.28 -6.91
CA PHE A 145 -3.80 2.89 -6.58
C PHE A 145 -2.54 2.07 -6.31
N LEU A 146 -1.47 2.29 -7.07
CA LEU A 146 -0.15 1.71 -6.78
C LEU A 146 0.34 2.04 -5.36
N PHE A 147 0.29 3.32 -4.97
CA PHE A 147 0.64 3.72 -3.60
C PHE A 147 -0.23 3.03 -2.54
N ILE A 148 -1.55 3.06 -2.70
CA ILE A 148 -2.51 2.47 -1.74
C ILE A 148 -2.29 0.96 -1.62
N SER A 149 -1.91 0.28 -2.70
CA SER A 149 -1.68 -1.17 -2.67
C SER A 149 -0.47 -1.57 -1.82
N LEU A 150 0.58 -0.75 -1.83
CA LEU A 150 1.81 -1.00 -1.08
C LEU A 150 1.71 -0.53 0.38
N LEU A 151 0.82 0.42 0.68
CA LEU A 151 0.69 1.02 2.01
C LEU A 151 0.40 0.00 3.14
N PRO A 152 -0.48 -1.00 2.99
CA PRO A 152 -0.70 -2.03 4.01
C PRO A 152 0.58 -2.80 4.36
N PHE A 153 1.44 -3.09 3.39
CA PHE A 153 2.71 -3.78 3.62
C PHE A 153 3.69 -2.90 4.38
N PHE A 154 3.73 -1.60 4.07
CA PHE A 154 4.55 -0.64 4.80
C PHE A 154 4.13 -0.53 6.27
N ILE A 155 2.83 -0.35 6.53
CA ILE A 155 2.30 -0.29 7.92
C ILE A 155 2.53 -1.63 8.63
N TRP A 156 2.31 -2.74 7.95
CA TRP A 156 2.58 -4.08 8.49
C TRP A 156 4.05 -4.23 8.90
N ALA A 157 5.00 -3.83 8.06
CA ALA A 157 6.43 -3.91 8.36
C ALA A 157 6.80 -3.03 9.56
N LEU A 158 6.20 -1.84 9.67
CA LEU A 158 6.42 -0.88 10.76
C LEU A 158 5.92 -1.44 12.09
N LEU A 159 4.71 -2.00 12.14
CA LEU A 159 4.19 -2.66 13.36
C LEU A 159 4.96 -3.93 13.71
N ARG A 160 5.31 -4.74 12.69
CA ARG A 160 6.04 -6.00 12.88
C ARG A 160 7.44 -5.78 13.45
N ALA A 161 8.09 -4.66 13.16
CA ALA A 161 9.44 -4.36 13.65
C ALA A 161 9.54 -4.32 15.18
N VAL A 162 8.47 -3.90 15.88
CA VAL A 162 8.43 -3.82 17.35
C VAL A 162 7.74 -5.03 18.00
N ASN A 163 6.98 -5.80 17.23
CA ASN A 163 6.23 -6.94 17.76
C ASN A 163 7.16 -8.11 18.18
N LYS A 164 7.41 -8.22 19.49
CA LYS A 164 8.27 -9.25 20.12
C LYS A 164 7.86 -10.70 19.79
N LYS A 165 6.58 -10.95 19.48
CA LYS A 165 6.05 -12.32 19.26
C LYS A 165 6.50 -12.96 17.94
N TYR A 166 6.82 -12.14 16.92
CA TYR A 166 7.12 -12.61 15.56
C TYR A 166 8.34 -11.94 14.92
N GLY A 167 9.02 -11.03 15.62
CA GLY A 167 10.23 -10.34 15.17
C GLY A 167 11.45 -11.25 15.09
N ARG A 168 11.44 -12.22 14.17
CA ARG A 168 12.56 -13.16 13.98
C ARG A 168 13.82 -12.49 13.40
N ASN A 169 13.71 -11.32 12.77
CA ASN A 169 14.84 -10.60 12.14
C ASN A 169 14.59 -9.08 12.01
N PRO A 170 14.86 -8.25 13.04
CA PRO A 170 14.61 -6.82 12.99
C PRO A 170 15.39 -6.11 11.86
N LYS A 171 16.63 -6.54 11.58
CA LYS A 171 17.46 -5.98 10.50
C LYS A 171 16.79 -6.09 9.12
N LYS A 172 16.19 -7.24 8.79
CA LYS A 172 15.52 -7.44 7.49
C LYS A 172 14.27 -6.57 7.36
N LEU A 173 13.53 -6.40 8.44
CA LEU A 173 12.35 -5.51 8.47
C LEU A 173 12.75 -4.05 8.34
N LEU A 174 13.84 -3.62 8.97
CA LEU A 174 14.37 -2.27 8.82
C LEU A 174 14.84 -1.99 7.38
N ILE A 175 15.53 -2.96 6.74
CA ILE A 175 15.89 -2.85 5.32
C ILE A 175 14.64 -2.73 4.44
N LEU A 176 13.63 -3.58 4.68
CA LEU A 176 12.36 -3.53 3.95
C LEU A 176 11.64 -2.19 4.14
N LEU A 177 11.65 -1.65 5.37
CA LEU A 177 11.12 -0.31 5.65
C LEU A 177 11.89 0.76 4.89
N GLY A 178 13.22 0.71 4.89
CA GLY A 178 14.07 1.60 4.10
C GLY A 178 13.70 1.57 2.60
N ILE A 179 13.52 0.38 2.05
CA ILE A 179 13.07 0.19 0.66
C ILE A 179 11.69 0.84 0.45
N PHE A 180 10.72 0.59 1.33
CA PHE A 180 9.40 1.21 1.19
C PHE A 180 9.44 2.74 1.32
N THR A 181 10.27 3.30 2.22
CA THR A 181 10.41 4.75 2.36
C THR A 181 10.98 5.41 1.12
N LEU A 182 11.81 4.71 0.36
CA LEU A 182 12.34 5.19 -0.91
C LEU A 182 11.35 4.98 -2.06
N ILE A 183 10.66 3.84 -2.11
CA ILE A 183 9.78 3.50 -3.23
C ILE A 183 8.45 4.26 -3.16
N LEU A 184 7.81 4.36 -2.00
CA LEU A 184 6.46 4.93 -1.90
C LEU A 184 6.37 6.36 -2.46
N PRO A 185 7.28 7.30 -2.12
CA PRO A 185 7.33 8.64 -2.72
C PRO A 185 7.47 8.64 -4.24
N SER A 186 8.14 7.65 -4.82
CA SER A 186 8.26 7.53 -6.28
C SER A 186 6.95 7.08 -6.95
N THR A 187 6.02 6.47 -6.21
CA THR A 187 4.76 5.99 -6.77
C THR A 187 3.68 7.08 -6.78
N HIS A 188 3.56 7.88 -5.71
CA HIS A 188 2.56 8.95 -5.63
C HIS A 188 2.98 10.04 -4.62
N ARG A 189 2.64 11.31 -4.89
CA ARG A 189 3.00 12.45 -4.03
C ARG A 189 2.44 12.38 -2.61
N MET A 190 1.34 11.67 -2.39
CA MET A 190 0.78 11.46 -1.04
C MET A 190 1.74 10.75 -0.08
N ALA A 191 2.73 10.01 -0.60
CA ALA A 191 3.76 9.42 0.23
C ALA A 191 4.71 10.45 0.85
N LEU A 192 4.66 11.72 0.46
CA LEU A 192 5.34 12.80 1.19
C LEU A 192 4.77 13.01 2.61
N LEU A 193 3.63 12.40 2.93
CA LEU A 193 3.05 12.37 4.27
C LEU A 193 3.67 11.26 5.16
N LEU A 194 4.57 10.43 4.63
CA LEU A 194 5.25 9.38 5.41
C LEU A 194 5.98 9.90 6.67
N PRO A 195 6.66 11.07 6.67
CA PRO A 195 7.23 11.63 7.90
C PRO A 195 6.19 11.80 9.01
N GLY A 196 4.95 12.17 8.67
CA GLY A 196 3.85 12.26 9.62
C GLY A 196 3.47 10.90 10.21
N ILE A 197 3.48 9.84 9.39
CA ILE A 197 3.24 8.46 9.87
C ILE A 197 4.37 8.02 10.81
N PHE A 198 5.63 8.32 10.49
CA PHE A 198 6.76 8.04 11.38
C PHE A 198 6.67 8.82 12.69
N LEU A 199 6.29 10.09 12.64
CA LEU A 199 6.09 10.91 13.83
C LEU A 199 4.98 10.35 14.71
N ALA A 200 3.82 10.02 14.14
CA ALA A 200 2.71 9.40 14.87
C ALA A 200 3.13 8.07 15.52
N TYR A 201 3.91 7.26 14.79
CA TYR A 201 4.46 6.02 15.31
C TYR A 201 5.44 6.24 16.46
N LEU A 202 6.36 7.21 16.34
CA LEU A 202 7.31 7.56 17.38
C LEU A 202 6.59 8.04 18.65
N ILE A 203 5.59 8.91 18.51
CA ILE A 203 4.76 9.38 19.63
C ILE A 203 4.06 8.19 20.30
N SER A 204 3.48 7.27 19.51
CA SER A 204 2.85 6.06 20.05
C SER A 204 3.84 5.20 20.86
N LEU A 205 5.07 5.03 20.38
CA LEU A 205 6.12 4.31 21.10
C LEU A 205 6.54 5.01 22.40
N LEU A 206 6.67 6.34 22.38
CA LEU A 206 6.99 7.13 23.57
C LEU A 206 5.89 7.02 24.62
N CYS A 207 4.62 7.11 24.20
CA CYS A 207 3.46 6.92 25.08
C CYS A 207 3.45 5.50 25.68
N TRP A 208 3.71 4.48 24.87
CA TRP A 208 3.80 3.10 25.35
C TRP A 208 4.94 2.92 26.36
N PHE A 209 6.13 3.47 26.07
CA PHE A 209 7.28 3.39 26.96
C PHE A 209 7.01 4.10 28.28
N TRP A 210 6.40 5.28 28.25
CA TRP A 210 6.00 6.01 29.45
C TRP A 210 4.99 5.24 30.30
N GLN A 211 3.98 4.61 29.67
CA GLN A 211 2.99 3.81 30.38
C GLN A 211 3.61 2.57 31.04
N GLU A 212 4.54 1.88 30.39
CA GLU A 212 5.21 0.68 30.93
C GLU A 212 6.18 1.00 32.07
N THR A 213 6.84 2.17 32.01
CA THR A 213 7.83 2.61 33.02
C THR A 213 7.23 3.36 34.19
N ALA A 214 5.98 3.82 34.09
CA ALA A 214 5.31 4.53 35.17
C ALA A 214 5.03 3.63 36.39
N VAL A 215 5.26 4.18 37.59
CA VAL A 215 4.94 3.53 38.87
C VAL A 215 3.45 3.19 38.98
N ASN A 216 2.58 4.06 38.45
CA ASN A 216 1.14 3.81 38.34
C ASN A 216 0.72 3.77 36.87
N ARG A 217 0.64 2.55 36.32
CA ARG A 217 0.31 2.27 34.91
C ARG A 217 -1.08 2.76 34.52
N GLU A 218 -2.07 2.65 35.41
CA GLU A 218 -3.44 3.10 35.12
C GLU A 218 -3.52 4.62 34.97
N ARG A 219 -2.84 5.36 35.86
CA ARG A 219 -2.80 6.83 35.78
C ARG A 219 -2.11 7.29 34.50
N ALA A 220 -0.96 6.69 34.16
CA ALA A 220 -0.26 6.99 32.92
C ALA A 220 -1.11 6.64 31.68
N GLY A 221 -1.81 5.50 31.69
CA GLY A 221 -2.74 5.12 30.62
C GLY A 221 -3.87 6.13 30.42
N ARG A 222 -4.47 6.65 31.51
CA ARG A 222 -5.47 7.73 31.43
C ARG A 222 -4.90 9.01 30.82
N GLN A 223 -3.68 9.39 31.19
CA GLN A 223 -3.02 10.58 30.64
C GLN A 223 -2.71 10.42 29.14
N VAL A 224 -2.23 9.25 28.72
CA VAL A 224 -2.04 8.92 27.29
C VAL A 224 -3.36 9.00 26.53
N MET A 225 -4.45 8.46 27.09
CA MET A 225 -5.78 8.53 26.46
C MET A 225 -6.26 9.97 26.29
N VAL A 226 -6.10 10.82 27.31
CA VAL A 226 -6.45 12.25 27.23
C VAL A 226 -5.62 12.96 26.17
N LEU A 227 -4.32 12.68 26.08
CA LEU A 227 -3.45 13.23 25.04
C LEU A 227 -3.91 12.81 23.64
N ILE A 228 -4.23 11.53 23.43
CA ILE A 228 -4.72 11.03 22.14
C ILE A 228 -6.05 11.70 21.78
N LEU A 229 -6.97 11.84 22.73
CA LEU A 229 -8.25 12.52 22.50
C LEU A 229 -8.07 14.00 22.16
N PHE A 230 -7.16 14.69 22.83
CA PHE A 230 -6.85 16.09 22.55
C PHE A 230 -6.28 16.27 21.14
N VAL A 231 -5.32 15.43 20.75
CA VAL A 231 -4.74 15.44 19.40
C VAL A 231 -5.81 15.10 18.34
N ALA A 232 -6.68 14.13 18.63
CA ALA A 232 -7.76 13.73 17.71
C ALA A 232 -8.85 14.80 17.55
N PHE A 233 -9.09 15.65 18.56
CA PHE A 233 -10.04 16.77 18.46
C PHE A 233 -9.45 17.99 17.73
N TYR A 234 -8.13 18.15 17.78
CA TYR A 234 -7.43 19.26 17.13
C TYR A 234 -7.26 19.07 15.61
N LEU A 235 -7.18 17.82 15.15
CA LEU A 235 -7.02 17.43 13.73
C LEU A 235 -8.37 17.26 13.03
#